data_AF-A0A936A051-F1
#
_entry.id   AF-A0A936A051-F1
#
_cell.length_a   1.000
_cell.length_b   1.000
_cell.length_c   1.000
_cell.angle_alpha   90.00
_cell.angle_beta   90.00
_cell.angle_gamma   90.00
#
_symmetry.space_group_name_H-M   'P 1'
#
loop_
_entity.id
_entity.type
_entity.pdbx_description
1 polymer ?
#
loop_
_entity_poly.entity_id
_entity_poly.type
_entity_poly.pdbx_seq_one_letter_code
_entity_poly.pdbx_strand_id
1 'polypeptide(L)'
;MNPAVGEIGEAWQQRWPALRLAHLYASPGEREAGLLTVVLALELGAARFALSDAQLATRKLGFWAEEFDAGAEARHPLSKAIGLRRSGVNPAALFLADLEDALPEDVDAQWRRWKKMGAALASATGGGSQEAAVYPLLWAAYDCLAVAKACRWRRFPCPYWPGADPDQRWPCRCHGSMHGPFTSLGRSCRTMSFPAGADSASWLWKPCMA
;
A
#
# COMPACT_ATOMS: atom_id res chain seq x y z
N MET A 1 -15.91 -11.19 -20.24
CA MET A 1 -14.76 -11.41 -19.34
C MET A 1 -14.38 -12.90 -19.32
N ASN A 2 -13.08 -13.23 -19.41
CA ASN A 2 -12.58 -14.59 -19.26
C ASN A 2 -12.96 -15.14 -17.86
N PRO A 3 -13.52 -16.37 -17.71
CA PRO A 3 -13.93 -16.91 -16.41
C PRO A 3 -12.85 -16.85 -15.33
N ALA A 4 -11.59 -17.15 -15.67
CA ALA A 4 -10.47 -17.11 -14.73
C ALA A 4 -10.22 -15.70 -14.17
N VAL A 5 -10.47 -14.67 -14.97
CA VAL A 5 -10.33 -13.27 -14.55
C VAL A 5 -11.46 -12.87 -13.60
N GLY A 6 -12.67 -13.38 -13.85
CA GLY A 6 -13.81 -13.20 -12.95
C GLY A 6 -13.57 -13.81 -11.58
N GLU A 7 -13.03 -15.03 -11.52
CA GLU A 7 -12.71 -15.73 -10.26
C GLU A 7 -11.66 -14.97 -9.44
N ILE A 8 -10.59 -14.47 -10.08
CA ILE A 8 -9.57 -13.64 -9.40
C ILE A 8 -10.20 -12.37 -8.83
N GLY A 9 -11.01 -11.68 -9.63
CA GLY A 9 -11.69 -10.45 -9.21
C GLY A 9 -12.64 -10.68 -8.04
N GLU A 10 -13.40 -11.78 -8.06
CA GLU A 10 -14.31 -12.16 -6.98
C GLU A 10 -13.56 -12.47 -5.68
N ALA A 11 -12.49 -13.27 -5.75
CA ALA A 11 -11.66 -13.59 -4.59
C ALA A 11 -11.14 -12.32 -3.90
N TRP A 12 -10.72 -11.32 -4.67
CA TRP A 12 -10.28 -10.04 -4.14
C TRP A 12 -11.42 -9.20 -3.57
N GLN A 13 -12.59 -9.19 -4.18
CA GLN A 13 -13.77 -8.48 -3.66
C GLN A 13 -14.29 -9.09 -2.35
N GLN A 14 -14.19 -10.40 -2.19
CA GLN A 14 -14.52 -11.08 -0.92
C GLN A 14 -13.52 -10.70 0.18
N ARG A 15 -12.23 -10.60 -0.16
CA ARG A 15 -11.17 -10.21 0.78
C ARG A 15 -11.19 -8.71 1.10
N TRP A 16 -11.62 -7.87 0.16
CA TRP A 16 -11.68 -6.42 0.33
C TRP A 16 -13.06 -5.86 -0.06
N PRO A 17 -14.02 -5.81 0.88
CA PRO A 17 -15.38 -5.32 0.58
C PRO A 17 -15.44 -3.88 0.04
N ALA A 18 -14.47 -3.04 0.37
CA ALA A 18 -14.33 -1.71 -0.20
C ALA A 18 -14.12 -1.74 -1.73
N LEU A 19 -13.42 -2.76 -2.26
CA LEU A 19 -13.26 -2.97 -3.69
C LEU A 19 -14.61 -3.31 -4.34
N ARG A 20 -15.42 -4.14 -3.67
CA ARG A 20 -16.78 -4.46 -4.13
C ARG A 20 -17.66 -3.21 -4.18
N LEU A 21 -17.59 -2.36 -3.16
CA LEU A 21 -18.31 -1.08 -3.16
C LEU A 21 -17.83 -0.15 -4.28
N ALA A 22 -16.52 0.03 -4.43
CA ALA A 22 -15.94 0.84 -5.50
C ALA A 22 -16.39 0.35 -6.89
N HIS A 23 -16.40 -0.97 -7.10
CA HIS A 23 -16.89 -1.59 -8.33
C HIS A 23 -18.38 -1.25 -8.58
N LEU A 24 -19.24 -1.39 -7.57
CA LEU A 24 -20.68 -1.11 -7.70
C LEU A 24 -20.97 0.31 -8.18
N TYR A 25 -20.16 1.29 -7.76
CA TYR A 25 -20.31 2.70 -8.12
C TYR A 25 -19.44 3.16 -9.30
N ALA A 26 -18.60 2.29 -9.87
CA ALA A 26 -17.83 2.61 -11.07
C ALA A 26 -18.74 2.70 -12.31
N SER A 27 -18.42 3.63 -13.22
CA SER A 27 -19.13 3.73 -14.50
C SER A 27 -18.92 2.47 -15.34
N PRO A 28 -19.85 2.12 -16.27
CA PRO A 28 -19.79 0.85 -17.00
C PRO A 28 -18.47 0.56 -17.74
N GLY A 29 -17.79 1.59 -18.24
CA GLY A 29 -16.50 1.45 -18.94
C GLY A 29 -15.28 1.39 -18.01
N GLU A 30 -15.33 2.07 -16.86
CA GLU A 30 -14.25 2.07 -15.85
C GLU A 30 -14.28 0.80 -15.00
N ARG A 31 -15.45 0.16 -14.92
CA ARG A 31 -15.73 -0.95 -14.03
C ARG A 31 -14.80 -2.14 -14.24
N GLU A 32 -14.62 -2.59 -15.49
CA GLU A 32 -13.79 -3.76 -15.78
C GLU A 32 -12.31 -3.40 -15.77
N ALA A 33 -11.88 -2.43 -16.58
CA ALA A 33 -10.47 -2.03 -16.68
C ALA A 33 -9.89 -1.54 -15.33
N GLY A 34 -10.66 -0.74 -14.58
CA GLY A 34 -10.27 -0.25 -13.26
C GLY A 34 -10.18 -1.39 -12.24
N LEU A 35 -11.14 -2.33 -12.23
CA LEU A 35 -11.08 -3.49 -11.35
C LEU A 35 -9.83 -4.33 -11.62
N LEU A 36 -9.54 -4.66 -12.88
CA LEU A 36 -8.39 -5.48 -13.24
C LEU A 36 -7.08 -4.83 -12.80
N THR A 37 -6.96 -3.53 -13.02
CA THR A 37 -5.77 -2.78 -12.64
C THR A 37 -5.61 -2.68 -11.13
N VAL A 38 -6.71 -2.44 -10.40
CA VAL A 38 -6.68 -2.45 -8.94
C VAL A 38 -6.29 -3.83 -8.44
N VAL A 39 -6.90 -4.91 -8.94
CA VAL A 39 -6.55 -6.30 -8.60
C VAL A 39 -5.06 -6.57 -8.81
N LEU A 40 -4.47 -6.11 -9.92
CA LEU A 40 -3.03 -6.22 -10.12
C LEU A 40 -2.23 -5.45 -9.07
N ALA A 41 -2.65 -4.23 -8.72
CA ALA A 41 -2.03 -3.48 -7.61
C ALA A 41 -2.14 -4.23 -6.28
N LEU A 42 -3.25 -4.94 -6.03
CA LEU A 42 -3.47 -5.77 -4.84
C LEU A 42 -2.53 -6.98 -4.82
N GLU A 43 -2.35 -7.63 -5.96
CA GLU A 43 -1.44 -8.76 -6.12
C GLU A 43 0.01 -8.37 -5.78
N LEU A 44 0.46 -7.22 -6.29
CA LEU A 44 1.79 -6.67 -6.01
C LEU A 44 1.92 -6.23 -4.54
N GLY A 45 0.96 -5.46 -4.03
CA GLY A 45 0.95 -4.98 -2.65
C GLY A 45 0.89 -6.12 -1.64
N ALA A 46 0.08 -7.15 -1.89
CA ALA A 46 0.02 -8.31 -1.02
C ALA A 46 1.30 -9.14 -1.05
N ALA A 47 1.94 -9.27 -2.21
CA ALA A 47 3.23 -9.93 -2.31
C ALA A 47 4.29 -9.20 -1.47
N ARG A 48 4.28 -7.86 -1.48
CA ARG A 48 5.25 -7.05 -0.73
C ARG A 48 4.97 -6.94 0.77
N PHE A 49 3.72 -6.68 1.14
CA PHE A 49 3.37 -6.26 2.50
C PHE A 49 2.66 -7.35 3.30
N ALA A 50 1.96 -8.30 2.64
CA ALA A 50 1.11 -9.25 3.34
C ALA A 50 1.71 -10.66 3.46
N LEU A 51 2.65 -11.04 2.59
CA LEU A 51 3.34 -12.34 2.67
C LEU A 51 4.46 -12.29 3.71
N SER A 52 4.45 -13.23 4.65
CA SER A 52 5.50 -13.38 5.66
C SER A 52 6.71 -14.17 5.16
N ASP A 53 6.54 -14.99 4.12
CA ASP A 53 7.61 -15.77 3.50
C ASP A 53 8.29 -14.95 2.40
N ALA A 54 9.56 -14.59 2.64
CA ALA A 54 10.36 -13.78 1.73
C ALA A 54 10.64 -14.49 0.40
N GLN A 55 10.80 -15.82 0.40
CA GLN A 55 11.03 -16.58 -0.84
C GLN A 55 9.76 -16.59 -1.69
N LEU A 56 8.59 -16.79 -1.07
CA LEU A 56 7.32 -16.74 -1.77
C LEU A 56 7.03 -15.33 -2.32
N ALA A 57 7.30 -14.29 -1.54
CA ALA A 57 7.18 -12.89 -1.97
C ALA A 57 8.08 -12.61 -3.19
N THR A 58 9.35 -13.00 -3.11
CA THR A 58 10.33 -12.86 -4.20
C THR A 58 9.87 -13.58 -5.47
N ARG A 59 9.44 -14.85 -5.37
CA ARG A 59 8.95 -15.62 -6.53
C ARG A 59 7.71 -15.00 -7.15
N LYS A 60 6.77 -14.52 -6.33
CA LYS A 60 5.54 -13.89 -6.81
C LYS A 60 5.82 -12.56 -7.52
N LEU A 61 6.70 -11.74 -6.97
CA LEU A 61 7.10 -10.49 -7.62
C LEU A 61 7.96 -10.72 -8.87
N GLY A 62 8.84 -11.73 -8.86
CA GLY A 62 9.61 -12.16 -10.02
C GLY A 62 8.71 -12.62 -11.17
N PHE A 63 7.69 -13.43 -10.88
CA PHE A 63 6.67 -13.81 -11.85
C PHE A 63 5.98 -12.58 -12.47
N TRP A 64 5.55 -11.62 -11.65
CA TRP A 64 4.93 -10.40 -12.19
C TRP A 64 5.91 -9.54 -12.99
N ALA A 65 7.18 -9.47 -12.58
CA ALA A 65 8.21 -8.76 -13.34
C ALA A 65 8.37 -9.37 -14.74
N GLU A 66 8.44 -10.70 -14.84
CA GLU A 66 8.46 -11.41 -16.12
C GLU A 66 7.21 -11.12 -16.98
N GLU A 67 6.02 -11.06 -16.37
CA GLU A 67 4.78 -10.74 -17.08
C GLU A 67 4.75 -9.30 -17.62
N PHE A 68 5.27 -8.32 -16.84
CA PHE A 68 5.45 -6.95 -17.33
C PHE A 68 6.47 -6.87 -18.47
N ASP A 69 7.57 -7.60 -18.37
CA ASP A 69 8.61 -7.65 -19.40
C ASP A 69 8.13 -8.37 -20.67
N ALA A 70 7.24 -9.35 -20.54
CA ALA A 70 6.59 -10.02 -21.67
C ALA A 70 5.62 -9.08 -22.40
N GLY A 71 4.92 -8.19 -21.68
CA GLY A 71 3.99 -7.23 -22.27
C GLY A 71 2.86 -7.91 -23.05
N ALA A 72 2.83 -7.74 -24.37
CA ALA A 72 1.84 -8.39 -25.24
C ALA A 72 1.92 -9.93 -25.21
N GLU A 73 3.09 -10.50 -24.92
CA GLU A 73 3.33 -11.95 -24.84
C GLU A 73 3.07 -12.52 -23.43
N ALA A 74 2.54 -11.71 -22.51
CA ALA A 74 2.22 -12.13 -21.16
C ALA A 74 1.24 -13.32 -21.14
N ARG A 75 1.45 -14.26 -20.23
CA ARG A 75 0.74 -15.55 -20.23
C ARG A 75 -0.42 -15.57 -19.26
N HIS A 76 -0.34 -14.81 -18.18
CA HIS A 76 -1.34 -14.81 -17.13
C HIS A 76 -2.67 -14.20 -17.63
N PRO A 77 -3.83 -14.79 -17.27
CA PRO A 77 -5.13 -14.28 -17.70
C PRO A 77 -5.36 -12.80 -17.34
N LEU A 78 -4.92 -12.37 -16.15
CA LEU A 78 -5.02 -10.97 -15.74
C LEU A 78 -4.16 -10.05 -16.61
N SER A 79 -2.92 -10.44 -16.91
CA SER A 79 -2.01 -9.66 -17.77
C SER A 79 -2.59 -9.46 -19.16
N LYS A 80 -3.15 -10.53 -19.75
CA LYS A 80 -3.81 -10.50 -21.06
C LYS A 80 -5.06 -9.62 -21.05
N ALA A 81 -5.87 -9.69 -19.99
CA ALA A 81 -7.09 -8.91 -19.88
C ALA A 81 -6.81 -7.40 -19.69
N ILE A 82 -5.73 -7.05 -18.98
CA ILE A 82 -5.29 -5.66 -18.82
C ILE A 82 -4.63 -5.14 -20.12
N GLY A 83 -3.94 -6.01 -20.86
CA GLY A 83 -3.13 -5.60 -22.01
C GLY A 83 -1.86 -4.88 -21.55
N LEU A 84 -1.06 -5.56 -20.73
CA LEU A 84 0.18 -4.99 -20.18
C LEU A 84 1.09 -4.43 -21.27
N ARG A 85 1.54 -3.20 -21.05
CA ARG A 85 2.45 -2.49 -21.94
C ARG A 85 3.85 -2.56 -21.38
N ARG A 86 4.83 -2.78 -22.25
CA ARG A 86 6.22 -2.51 -21.89
C ARG A 86 6.36 -1.02 -21.63
N SER A 87 6.72 -0.70 -20.39
CA SER A 87 7.08 0.65 -19.97
C SER A 87 8.58 0.71 -19.71
N GLY A 88 9.15 1.91 -19.65
CA GLY A 88 10.55 2.08 -19.25
C GLY A 88 10.82 1.71 -17.79
N VAL A 89 9.78 1.48 -16.97
CA VAL A 89 9.90 1.19 -15.54
C VAL A 89 8.94 0.06 -15.15
N ASN A 90 9.48 -1.12 -14.88
CA ASN A 90 8.72 -2.29 -14.43
C ASN A 90 8.29 -2.11 -12.96
N PRO A 91 6.97 -2.00 -12.65
CA PRO A 91 6.51 -1.77 -11.29
C PRO A 91 6.79 -2.96 -10.36
N ALA A 92 6.73 -4.21 -10.84
CA ALA A 92 7.04 -5.38 -10.03
C ALA A 92 8.54 -5.45 -9.69
N ALA A 93 9.41 -5.04 -10.59
CA ALA A 93 10.85 -4.90 -10.30
C ALA A 93 11.12 -3.84 -9.22
N LEU A 94 10.35 -2.74 -9.19
CA LEU A 94 10.43 -1.76 -8.10
C LEU A 94 10.04 -2.39 -6.75
N PHE A 95 9.00 -3.23 -6.72
CA PHE A 95 8.61 -3.97 -5.52
C PHE A 95 9.60 -5.06 -5.12
N LEU A 96 10.33 -5.63 -6.07
CA LEU A 96 11.35 -6.63 -5.81
C LEU A 96 12.57 -5.99 -5.13
N ALA A 97 13.09 -4.89 -5.68
CA ALA A 97 14.07 -4.04 -5.00
C ALA A 97 13.53 -3.53 -3.64
N ASP A 98 12.22 -3.27 -3.63
CA ASP A 98 11.31 -3.09 -2.49
C ASP A 98 11.72 -3.84 -1.20
N LEU A 99 11.81 -5.16 -1.40
CA LEU A 99 11.96 -6.18 -0.37
C LEU A 99 13.33 -6.17 0.30
N GLU A 100 14.37 -5.77 -0.43
CA GLU A 100 15.76 -5.81 0.01
C GLU A 100 16.17 -4.51 0.74
N ASP A 101 15.49 -3.42 0.40
CA ASP A 101 15.71 -2.11 0.97
C ASP A 101 15.14 -1.98 2.40
N ALA A 102 15.88 -1.27 3.25
CA ALA A 102 15.33 -0.77 4.50
C ALA A 102 14.14 0.16 4.25
N LEU A 103 13.09 0.05 5.07
CA LEU A 103 11.98 0.99 5.02
C LEU A 103 12.48 2.40 5.34
N PRO A 104 12.09 3.43 4.56
CA PRO A 104 12.40 4.81 4.91
C PRO A 104 11.85 5.16 6.30
N GLU A 105 12.65 5.83 7.12
CA GLU A 105 12.21 6.35 8.43
C GLU A 105 11.31 7.58 8.29
N ASP A 106 11.39 8.27 7.16
CA ASP A 106 10.62 9.48 6.84
C ASP A 106 9.38 9.14 5.99
N VAL A 107 8.22 9.64 6.44
CA VAL A 107 6.92 9.49 5.79
C VAL A 107 6.94 10.10 4.38
N ASP A 108 7.61 11.22 4.17
CA ASP A 108 7.67 11.85 2.86
C ASP A 108 8.49 11.02 1.87
N ALA A 109 9.60 10.43 2.34
CA ALA A 109 10.38 9.48 1.55
C ALA A 109 9.58 8.23 1.19
N GLN A 110 8.83 7.68 2.15
CA GLN A 110 7.96 6.54 1.92
C GLN A 110 6.82 6.88 0.92
N TRP A 111 6.23 8.07 1.05
CA TRP A 111 5.21 8.55 0.12
C TRP A 111 5.75 8.75 -1.29
N ARG A 112 6.95 9.31 -1.46
CA ARG A 112 7.63 9.42 -2.77
C ARG A 112 7.88 8.03 -3.39
N ARG A 113 8.28 7.06 -2.57
CA ARG A 113 8.49 5.67 -2.99
C ARG A 113 7.21 5.05 -3.55
N TRP A 114 6.11 5.15 -2.80
CA TRP A 114 4.81 4.69 -3.26
C TRP A 114 4.34 5.41 -4.51
N LYS A 115 4.48 6.75 -4.60
CA LYS A 115 4.17 7.49 -5.85
C LYS A 115 4.93 6.97 -7.07
N LYS A 116 6.21 6.63 -6.91
CA LYS A 116 7.03 6.07 -8.00
C LYS A 116 6.46 4.73 -8.49
N MET A 117 6.10 3.84 -7.58
CA MET A 117 5.40 2.59 -7.93
C MET A 117 4.07 2.87 -8.62
N GLY A 118 3.36 3.92 -8.18
CA GLY A 118 2.04 4.39 -8.67
C GLY A 118 2.09 4.75 -10.12
N ALA A 119 3.02 5.64 -10.44
CA ALA A 119 3.29 6.08 -11.79
C ALA A 119 3.75 4.92 -12.68
N ALA A 120 4.60 4.02 -12.18
CA ALA A 120 5.06 2.87 -12.95
C ALA A 120 3.91 1.92 -13.31
N LEU A 121 3.03 1.62 -12.34
CA LEU A 121 1.88 0.75 -12.58
C LEU A 121 0.89 1.40 -13.55
N ALA A 122 0.51 2.66 -13.32
CA ALA A 122 -0.37 3.40 -14.23
C ALA A 122 0.19 3.41 -15.67
N SER A 123 1.49 3.67 -15.84
CA SER A 123 2.12 3.63 -17.15
C SER A 123 2.06 2.24 -17.80
N ALA A 124 2.24 1.17 -17.02
CA ALA A 124 2.26 -0.20 -17.53
C ALA A 124 0.86 -0.73 -17.90
N THR A 125 -0.19 -0.21 -17.28
CA THR A 125 -1.58 -0.59 -17.58
C THR A 125 -2.30 0.40 -18.50
N GLY A 126 -1.62 1.46 -18.92
CA GLY A 126 -2.20 2.51 -19.77
C GLY A 126 -3.15 3.46 -19.02
N GLY A 127 -3.06 3.48 -17.70
CA GLY A 127 -3.84 4.34 -16.83
C GLY A 127 -3.37 5.81 -16.83
N GLY A 128 -4.31 6.70 -16.52
CA GLY A 128 -4.10 8.14 -16.43
C GLY A 128 -3.55 8.62 -15.09
N SER A 129 -3.40 9.95 -14.97
CA SER A 129 -2.86 10.59 -13.76
C SER A 129 -3.72 10.37 -12.51
N GLN A 130 -5.03 10.21 -12.67
CA GLN A 130 -5.95 9.92 -11.55
C GLN A 130 -5.70 8.53 -10.96
N GLU A 131 -5.52 7.51 -11.80
CA GLU A 131 -5.23 6.15 -11.38
C GLU A 131 -3.84 6.06 -10.70
N ALA A 132 -2.85 6.77 -11.24
CA ALA A 132 -1.53 6.89 -10.62
C ALA A 132 -1.57 7.44 -9.19
N ALA A 133 -2.56 8.27 -8.85
CA ALA A 133 -2.74 8.81 -7.50
C ALA A 133 -3.44 7.84 -6.52
N VAL A 134 -4.20 6.86 -7.03
CA VAL A 134 -4.93 5.88 -6.20
C VAL A 134 -4.00 4.81 -5.64
N TYR A 135 -3.04 4.33 -6.43
CA TYR A 135 -2.18 3.22 -5.99
C TYR A 135 -1.33 3.54 -4.75
N PRO A 136 -0.73 4.75 -4.61
CA PRO A 136 -0.03 5.14 -3.39
C PRO A 136 -0.87 5.00 -2.12
N LEU A 137 -2.16 5.35 -2.20
CA LEU A 137 -3.09 5.19 -1.07
C LEU A 137 -3.37 3.71 -0.77
N LEU A 138 -3.49 2.87 -1.81
CA LEU A 138 -3.66 1.43 -1.64
C LEU A 138 -2.45 0.78 -0.98
N TRP A 139 -1.23 1.17 -1.36
CA TRP A 139 -0.02 0.66 -0.73
C TRP A 139 0.17 1.15 0.69
N ALA A 140 -0.13 2.42 0.96
CA ALA A 140 -0.17 2.95 2.32
C ALA A 140 -1.12 2.12 3.22
N ALA A 141 -2.31 1.78 2.72
CA ALA A 141 -3.25 0.93 3.45
C ALA A 141 -2.69 -0.47 3.71
N TYR A 142 -2.02 -1.09 2.74
CA TYR A 142 -1.38 -2.39 2.92
C TYR A 142 -0.25 -2.38 3.93
N ASP A 143 0.62 -1.36 3.86
CA ASP A 143 1.74 -1.22 4.78
C ASP A 143 1.23 -1.04 6.21
N CYS A 144 0.24 -0.16 6.42
CA CYS A 144 -0.44 0.00 7.71
C CYS A 144 -1.02 -1.32 8.24
N LEU A 145 -1.67 -2.12 7.38
CA LEU A 145 -2.21 -3.43 7.77
C LEU A 145 -1.11 -4.44 8.10
N ALA A 146 0.01 -4.41 7.38
CA ALA A 146 1.17 -5.27 7.61
C ALA A 146 1.82 -4.95 8.96
N VAL A 147 2.07 -3.66 9.22
CA VAL A 147 2.57 -3.16 10.50
C VAL A 147 1.62 -3.54 11.63
N ALA A 148 0.32 -3.31 11.48
CA ALA A 148 -0.68 -3.68 12.49
C ALA A 148 -0.66 -5.18 12.79
N LYS A 149 -0.53 -6.05 11.78
CA LYS A 149 -0.38 -7.50 11.98
C LYS A 149 0.90 -7.83 12.76
N ALA A 150 2.04 -7.26 12.37
CA ALA A 150 3.31 -7.46 13.06
C ALA A 150 3.25 -7.01 14.54
N CYS A 151 2.56 -5.89 14.81
CA CYS A 151 2.31 -5.39 16.17
C CYS A 151 1.33 -6.28 16.96
N ARG A 152 0.31 -6.86 16.32
CA ARG A 152 -0.69 -7.73 16.98
C ARG A 152 -0.07 -9.01 17.54
N TRP A 153 0.97 -9.53 16.87
CA TRP A 153 1.79 -10.63 17.39
C TRP A 153 2.71 -10.21 18.54
N ARG A 154 2.88 -8.90 18.75
CA ARG A 154 3.71 -8.31 19.81
C ARG A 154 2.88 -7.47 20.78
N ARG A 155 1.73 -7.92 21.29
CA ARG A 155 1.04 -7.40 22.51
C ARG A 155 1.07 -5.87 22.78
N PHE A 156 1.18 -5.01 21.77
CA PHE A 156 1.26 -3.57 21.93
C PHE A 156 0.39 -2.89 20.88
N PRO A 157 -0.44 -1.91 21.27
CA PRO A 157 -1.31 -1.20 20.35
C PRO A 157 -0.47 -0.37 19.37
N CYS A 158 -0.81 -0.49 18.08
CA CYS A 158 -0.26 0.35 17.03
C CYS A 158 -0.69 1.81 17.27
N PRO A 159 0.23 2.80 17.23
CA PRO A 159 -0.09 4.20 17.49
C PRO A 159 -1.04 4.84 16.47
N TYR A 160 -1.33 4.16 15.35
CA TYR A 160 -2.21 4.66 14.28
C TYR A 160 -3.64 4.10 14.36
N TRP A 161 -4.02 3.42 15.45
CA TRP A 161 -5.39 2.90 15.60
C TRP A 161 -6.34 3.98 16.14
N PRO A 162 -7.51 4.23 15.49
CA PRO A 162 -8.50 5.15 16.02
C PRO A 162 -9.10 4.56 17.30
N GLY A 163 -8.80 5.18 18.44
CA GLY A 163 -9.15 4.71 19.78
C GLY A 163 -7.95 4.45 20.70
N ALA A 164 -6.70 4.66 20.23
CA ALA A 164 -5.55 4.71 21.13
C ALA A 164 -5.64 5.96 22.02
N ASP A 165 -5.46 5.78 23.33
CA ASP A 165 -5.42 6.85 24.32
C ASP A 165 -4.23 7.78 24.03
N PRO A 166 -4.44 9.07 23.70
CA PRO A 166 -3.37 10.00 23.37
C PRO A 166 -2.42 10.27 24.55
N ASP A 167 -2.84 9.96 25.78
CA ASP A 167 -2.01 10.12 26.98
C ASP A 167 -1.17 8.88 27.31
N GLN A 168 -1.41 7.75 26.65
CA GLN A 168 -0.53 6.58 26.73
C GLN A 168 0.68 6.73 25.81
N ARG A 169 1.62 7.57 26.22
CA ARG A 169 2.98 7.62 25.64
C ARG A 169 3.74 6.36 26.02
N TRP A 170 3.56 5.29 25.26
CA TRP A 170 4.46 4.14 25.34
C TRP A 170 5.75 4.46 24.57
N PRO A 171 6.93 4.38 25.20
CA PRO A 171 8.17 4.44 24.44
C PRO A 171 8.22 3.17 23.60
N CYS A 172 8.16 3.31 22.27
CA CYS A 172 8.52 2.24 21.35
C CYS A 172 9.97 1.84 21.61
N ARG A 173 10.23 0.94 22.57
CA ARG A 173 11.49 0.20 22.64
C ARG A 173 11.46 -0.87 21.55
N CYS A 174 11.73 -0.44 20.33
CA CYS A 174 12.31 -1.33 19.34
C CYS A 174 13.71 -1.69 19.85
N HIS A 175 13.83 -2.83 20.54
CA HIS A 175 15.13 -3.33 20.98
C HIS A 175 15.99 -3.64 19.76
N GLY A 176 17.08 -2.87 19.62
CA GLY A 176 18.05 -3.03 18.56
C GLY A 176 19.31 -2.19 18.75
N SER A 177 19.89 -2.13 19.95
CA SER A 177 21.36 -2.01 20.07
C SER A 177 21.85 -2.45 21.46
N MET A 178 22.96 -3.17 21.46
CA MET A 178 23.75 -3.49 22.63
C MET A 178 24.58 -2.26 23.06
N HIS A 179 24.75 -2.08 24.37
CA HIS A 179 25.77 -1.31 25.10
C HIS A 179 25.85 0.23 24.97
N GLY A 180 25.71 0.91 26.13
CA GLY A 180 26.31 2.24 26.41
C GLY A 180 25.41 3.20 27.20
N PRO A 181 25.83 3.72 28.37
CA PRO A 181 25.03 4.65 29.17
C PRO A 181 25.32 6.10 28.78
N PHE A 182 24.29 6.90 28.48
CA PHE A 182 24.41 8.36 28.53
C PHE A 182 23.14 9.03 29.06
N THR A 183 23.40 9.91 30.02
CA THR A 183 22.52 10.72 30.84
C THR A 183 21.98 11.97 30.13
N SER A 184 20.77 12.38 30.54
CA SER A 184 20.24 13.76 30.61
C SER A 184 20.21 14.66 29.36
N LEU A 185 19.02 15.15 29.00
CA LEU A 185 18.64 16.57 29.09
C LEU A 185 17.22 16.78 28.53
N GLY A 186 16.35 17.37 29.33
CA GLY A 186 14.97 17.68 28.97
C GLY A 186 14.84 18.94 28.11
N ARG A 187 13.79 18.98 27.28
CA ARG A 187 13.12 20.21 26.82
C ARG A 187 11.63 19.89 26.63
N SER A 188 10.79 20.77 27.18
CA SER A 188 9.33 20.68 27.20
C SER A 188 8.72 20.85 25.81
N CYS A 189 7.84 19.94 25.39
CA CYS A 189 6.88 20.23 24.32
C CYS A 189 5.68 20.97 24.92
N ARG A 190 5.42 22.18 24.42
CA ARG A 190 4.19 22.94 24.69
C ARG A 190 2.98 22.16 24.18
N THR A 191 1.97 22.07 25.03
CA THR A 191 0.61 21.61 24.73
C THR A 191 -0.06 22.56 23.73
N MET A 192 -0.54 22.03 22.60
CA MET A 192 -1.63 22.66 21.84
C MET A 192 -2.94 22.04 22.31
N SER A 193 -3.83 22.84 22.89
CA SER A 193 -5.19 22.44 23.22
C SER A 193 -6.09 22.63 22.01
N PHE A 194 -6.83 21.59 21.61
CA PHE A 194 -7.93 21.71 20.65
C PHE A 194 -9.26 21.95 21.38
N PRO A 195 -10.15 22.81 20.86
CA PRO A 195 -11.44 23.06 21.48
C PRO A 195 -12.37 21.86 21.32
N ALA A 196 -13.05 21.48 22.38
CA ALA A 196 -14.07 20.44 22.37
C ALA A 196 -15.29 20.91 21.54
N GLY A 197 -15.67 20.13 20.52
CA GLY A 197 -16.94 20.33 19.79
C GLY A 197 -16.92 20.26 18.26
N ALA A 198 -15.92 19.65 17.61
CA ALA A 198 -15.94 19.49 16.14
C ALA A 198 -16.58 18.15 15.73
N ASP A 199 -17.65 18.22 14.93
CA ASP A 199 -18.39 17.07 14.38
C ASP A 199 -17.52 16.11 13.55
N SER A 200 -17.82 14.82 13.69
CA SER A 200 -17.10 13.65 13.17
C SER A 200 -17.05 13.50 11.63
N ALA A 201 -17.63 14.43 10.87
CA ALA A 201 -17.72 14.35 9.41
C ALA A 201 -16.67 15.19 8.64
N SER A 202 -15.77 15.89 9.33
CA SER A 202 -14.83 16.84 8.69
C SER A 202 -13.44 16.28 8.33
N TRP A 203 -13.19 14.98 8.54
CA TRP A 203 -11.85 14.39 8.40
C TRP A 203 -11.39 14.07 6.97
N LEU A 204 -12.26 14.18 5.97
CA LEU A 204 -11.90 13.69 4.64
C LEU A 204 -11.04 14.66 3.80
N TRP A 205 -11.12 15.97 3.97
CA TRP A 205 -10.33 16.89 3.14
C TRP A 205 -10.05 18.24 3.83
N LYS A 206 -8.84 18.43 4.35
CA LYS A 206 -8.18 19.75 4.36
C LYS A 206 -6.69 19.59 4.07
N PRO A 207 -6.15 20.26 3.03
CA PRO A 207 -4.71 20.35 2.84
C PRO A 207 -4.16 21.31 3.90
N CYS A 208 -3.15 20.87 4.66
CA CYS A 208 -2.43 21.75 5.57
C CYS A 208 -1.51 22.66 4.73
N MET A 209 -1.89 23.92 4.59
CA MET A 209 -0.96 25.02 4.32
C MET A 209 -0.87 25.90 5.56
N ALA A 210 0.39 26.17 5.96
CA ALA A 210 0.89 27.06 7.01
C ALA A 210 0.54 26.72 8.47
#